data_AF-A0A953J448-F1
#
_entry.id   AF-A0A953J448-F1
#
_cell.length_a   1.000
_cell.length_b   1.000
_cell.length_c   1.000
_cell.angle_alpha   90.00
_cell.angle_beta   90.00
_cell.angle_gamma   90.00
#
_symmetry.space_group_name_H-M   'P 1'
#
loop_
_entity.id
_entity.type
_entity.pdbx_description
1 polymer ?
#
loop_
_entity_poly.entity_id
_entity_poly.type
_entity_poly.pdbx_seq_one_letter_code
_entity_poly.pdbx_strand_id
1 'polypeptide(L)'
;MKVKNEKGFTLIELAVVLVLIGIILGAVLKGQDLIDNARAKQFATEVRTWETALYNYLDRKGRLPGDADRDGVVGDSDPQGELSAAKLVNIPSNSFILGATGFNVYLGSGTVNGPNYLVMCKGANCSGKFDPNNAGDLAALKYFESFDTTVDGTASANAASNSVVTAFSAITSSGNTFTAITLGSSNGDWLTPTNIKGLAYQIR
;
A
#
# COMPACT_ATOMS: atom_id res chain seq x y z
N MET A 1 35.23 22.52 -59.67
CA MET A 1 35.04 21.87 -58.36
C MET A 1 34.05 22.71 -57.57
N LYS A 2 32.80 22.27 -57.38
CA LYS A 2 31.78 23.05 -56.64
C LYS A 2 32.07 22.90 -55.15
N VAL A 3 32.55 23.95 -54.50
CA VAL A 3 32.72 24.01 -53.05
C VAL A 3 31.32 24.04 -52.42
N LYS A 4 30.96 23.00 -51.67
CA LYS A 4 29.74 23.02 -50.84
C LYS A 4 29.98 24.00 -49.70
N ASN A 5 29.08 24.96 -49.55
CA ASN A 5 29.12 25.93 -48.46
C ASN A 5 28.56 25.23 -47.21
N GLU A 6 29.45 24.63 -46.41
CA GLU A 6 29.11 24.04 -45.11
C GLU A 6 28.64 25.18 -44.19
N LYS A 7 27.31 25.28 -43.94
CA LYS A 7 26.75 26.26 -43.02
C LYS A 7 27.15 25.84 -41.59
N GLY A 8 28.04 26.59 -40.96
CA GLY A 8 28.36 26.41 -39.54
C GLY A 8 27.15 26.68 -38.65
N PHE A 9 27.05 25.95 -37.53
CA PHE A 9 26.00 26.15 -36.53
C PHE A 9 26.09 27.56 -35.94
N THR A 10 24.96 28.25 -35.84
CA THR A 10 24.92 29.56 -35.21
C THR A 10 24.94 29.43 -33.69
N LEU A 11 25.56 30.40 -33.01
CA LEU A 11 25.54 30.49 -31.54
C LEU A 11 24.11 30.51 -30.99
N ILE A 12 23.18 31.11 -31.72
CA ILE A 12 21.78 31.20 -31.32
C ILE A 12 21.03 29.88 -31.44
N GLU A 13 21.34 29.05 -32.44
CA GLU A 13 20.78 27.70 -32.57
C GLU A 13 21.17 26.82 -31.37
N LEU A 14 22.43 26.88 -30.93
CA LEU A 14 22.84 26.15 -29.72
C LEU A 14 22.30 26.77 -28.43
N ALA A 15 22.16 28.10 -28.36
CA ALA A 15 21.62 28.78 -27.18
C ALA A 15 20.15 28.38 -26.90
N VAL A 16 19.31 28.33 -27.93
CA VAL A 16 17.90 27.93 -27.77
C VAL A 16 17.79 26.45 -27.38
N VAL A 17 18.66 25.59 -27.92
CA VAL A 17 18.66 24.16 -27.58
C VAL A 17 19.03 23.93 -26.11
N LEU A 18 20.04 24.64 -25.58
CA LEU A 18 20.40 24.53 -24.16
C LEU A 18 19.28 25.01 -23.22
N VAL A 19 18.58 26.07 -23.61
CA VAL A 19 17.38 26.53 -22.88
C VAL A 19 16.28 25.49 -22.91
N LEU A 20 16.00 24.89 -24.07
CA LEU A 20 14.96 23.87 -24.21
C LEU A 20 15.26 22.63 -23.34
N ILE A 21 16.51 22.14 -23.38
CA ILE A 21 16.94 21.01 -22.54
C ILE A 21 16.83 21.37 -21.06
N GLY A 22 17.21 22.59 -20.67
CA GLY A 22 17.07 23.08 -19.29
C GLY A 22 15.62 23.07 -18.80
N ILE A 23 14.67 23.49 -19.64
CA ILE A 23 13.24 23.49 -19.31
C ILE A 23 12.70 22.05 -19.19
N ILE A 24 13.07 21.17 -20.13
CA ILE A 24 12.63 19.76 -20.11
C ILE A 24 13.16 19.04 -18.88
N LEU A 25 14.45 19.20 -18.55
CA LEU A 25 15.05 18.58 -17.37
C LEU A 25 14.39 19.09 -16.08
N GLY A 26 14.10 20.39 -15.98
CA GLY A 26 13.39 20.97 -14.84
C GLY A 26 11.97 20.41 -14.65
N ALA A 27 11.25 20.15 -15.75
CA ALA A 27 9.91 19.58 -15.71
C ALA A 27 9.91 18.09 -15.29
N VAL A 28 10.88 17.30 -15.76
CA VAL A 28 10.94 15.85 -15.48
C VAL A 28 11.25 15.56 -14.01
N LEU A 29 12.13 16.35 -13.37
CA LEU A 29 12.48 16.16 -11.96
C LEU A 29 11.27 16.32 -11.04
N LYS A 30 10.45 17.35 -11.28
CA LYS A 30 9.24 17.60 -10.49
C LYS A 30 8.10 16.61 -10.80
N GLY A 31 8.15 15.96 -11.97
CA GLY A 31 7.16 14.97 -12.39
C GLY A 31 7.20 13.67 -11.57
N GLN A 32 8.38 13.26 -11.09
CA GLN A 32 8.53 12.02 -10.32
C GLN A 32 7.83 12.11 -8.96
N ASP A 33 8.06 13.20 -8.22
CA ASP A 33 7.41 13.42 -6.92
C ASP A 33 5.88 13.48 -7.04
N LEU A 34 5.35 14.06 -8.13
CA LEU A 34 3.91 14.10 -8.39
C LEU A 34 3.33 12.70 -8.61
N ILE A 35 4.04 11.84 -9.35
CA ILE A 35 3.61 10.46 -9.60
C ILE A 35 3.62 9.65 -8.29
N ASP A 36 4.65 9.80 -7.46
CA ASP A 36 4.74 9.08 -6.19
C ASP A 36 3.64 9.51 -5.22
N ASN A 37 3.31 10.80 -5.16
CA ASN A 37 2.16 11.29 -4.40
C ASN A 37 0.82 10.75 -4.92
N ALA A 38 0.67 10.65 -6.25
CA ALA A 38 -0.53 10.06 -6.85
C ALA A 38 -0.67 8.56 -6.47
N ARG A 39 0.44 7.83 -6.45
CA ARG A 39 0.48 6.41 -6.02
C ARG A 39 0.17 6.24 -4.53
N ALA A 40 0.71 7.08 -3.67
CA ALA A 40 0.37 7.10 -2.25
C ALA A 40 -1.14 7.35 -2.02
N LYS A 41 -1.73 8.29 -2.77
CA LYS A 41 -3.18 8.54 -2.73
C LYS A 41 -4.00 7.37 -3.26
N GLN A 42 -3.52 6.71 -4.32
CA GLN A 42 -4.17 5.50 -4.85
C GLN A 42 -4.14 4.38 -3.82
N PHE A 43 -3.01 4.17 -3.13
CA PHE A 43 -2.90 3.18 -2.05
C PHE A 43 -3.95 3.44 -0.97
N ALA A 44 -4.05 4.67 -0.46
CA ALA A 44 -5.09 5.04 0.50
C ALA A 44 -6.53 4.84 -0.03
N THR A 45 -6.75 5.00 -1.34
CA THR A 45 -8.05 4.77 -1.97
C THR A 45 -8.41 3.28 -2.03
N GLU A 46 -7.43 2.41 -2.28
CA GLU A 46 -7.63 0.95 -2.23
C GLU A 46 -8.03 0.51 -0.82
N VAL A 47 -7.35 1.02 0.23
CA VAL A 47 -7.70 0.71 1.62
C VAL A 47 -9.11 1.18 1.99
N ARG A 48 -9.48 2.40 1.59
CA ARG A 48 -10.84 2.91 1.82
C ARG A 48 -11.91 2.14 1.04
N THR A 49 -11.57 1.61 -0.13
CA THR A 49 -12.48 0.74 -0.91
C THR A 49 -12.74 -0.56 -0.16
N TRP A 50 -11.70 -1.12 0.47
CA TRP A 50 -11.83 -2.23 1.41
C TRP A 50 -12.75 -1.88 2.58
N GLU A 51 -12.46 -0.85 3.36
CA GLU A 51 -13.31 -0.40 4.48
C GLU A 51 -14.78 -0.23 4.05
N THR A 52 -15.01 0.47 2.95
CA THR A 52 -16.36 0.72 2.42
C THR A 52 -17.07 -0.60 2.08
N ALA A 53 -16.37 -1.56 1.48
CA ALA A 53 -16.95 -2.86 1.18
C ALA A 53 -17.26 -3.67 2.44
N LEU A 54 -16.40 -3.60 3.46
CA LEU A 54 -16.64 -4.24 4.76
C LEU A 54 -17.89 -3.69 5.45
N TYR A 55 -18.04 -2.36 5.53
CA TYR A 55 -19.23 -1.74 6.12
C TYR A 55 -20.51 -2.00 5.31
N ASN A 56 -20.42 -2.01 3.98
CA ASN A 56 -21.57 -2.38 3.14
C ASN A 56 -21.98 -3.85 3.34
N TYR A 57 -21.01 -4.75 3.56
CA TYR A 57 -21.31 -6.13 3.90
C TYR A 57 -21.96 -6.23 5.28
N LEU A 58 -21.43 -5.50 6.26
CA LEU A 58 -21.95 -5.42 7.62
C LEU A 58 -23.41 -4.91 7.64
N ASP A 59 -23.72 -3.84 6.92
CA ASP A 59 -25.08 -3.29 6.82
C ASP A 59 -26.08 -4.30 6.22
N ARG A 60 -25.64 -5.07 5.21
CA ARG A 60 -26.51 -6.01 4.49
C ARG A 60 -26.65 -7.37 5.15
N LYS A 61 -25.63 -7.83 5.89
CA LYS A 61 -25.56 -9.17 6.48
C LYS A 61 -25.61 -9.18 7.99
N GLY A 62 -25.46 -8.03 8.64
CA GLY A 62 -25.41 -7.88 10.09
C GLY A 62 -24.18 -8.50 10.76
N ARG A 63 -23.14 -8.81 9.98
CA ARG A 63 -21.86 -9.40 10.44
C ARG A 63 -20.72 -8.98 9.53
N LEU A 64 -19.49 -9.06 10.02
CA LEU A 64 -18.31 -8.84 9.17
C LEU A 64 -18.09 -10.02 8.22
N PRO A 65 -17.46 -9.81 7.05
CA PRO A 65 -17.11 -10.92 6.18
C PRO A 65 -16.03 -11.76 6.85
N GLY A 66 -16.18 -13.08 6.82
CA GLY A 66 -15.25 -14.01 7.49
C GLY A 66 -15.59 -14.31 8.97
N ASP A 67 -16.57 -13.60 9.55
CA ASP A 67 -17.14 -13.83 10.90
C ASP A 67 -18.38 -14.72 10.76
N ALA A 68 -18.20 -16.05 10.74
CA ALA A 68 -19.27 -17.00 10.44
C ALA A 68 -20.19 -17.26 11.64
N ASP A 69 -19.64 -17.18 12.85
CA ASP A 69 -20.34 -17.44 14.10
C ASP A 69 -20.99 -16.20 14.72
N ARG A 70 -20.73 -15.00 14.15
CA ARG A 70 -21.26 -13.69 14.56
C ARG A 70 -20.73 -13.23 15.91
N ASP A 71 -19.51 -13.61 16.26
CA ASP A 71 -18.82 -13.14 17.44
C ASP A 71 -18.19 -11.74 17.25
N GLY A 72 -18.20 -11.23 16.00
CA GLY A 72 -17.61 -9.95 15.62
C GLY A 72 -16.13 -10.02 15.26
N VAL A 73 -15.56 -11.23 15.14
CA VAL A 73 -14.16 -11.52 14.92
C VAL A 73 -14.00 -12.20 13.57
N VAL A 74 -13.10 -11.70 12.73
CA VAL A 74 -12.85 -12.32 11.43
C VAL A 74 -11.88 -13.47 11.59
N GLY A 75 -12.31 -14.69 11.26
CA GLY A 75 -11.44 -15.87 11.36
C GLY A 75 -12.02 -17.20 10.89
N ASP A 76 -13.34 -17.33 10.79
CA ASP A 76 -14.01 -18.64 10.63
C ASP A 76 -14.35 -19.02 9.19
N SER A 77 -14.31 -18.06 8.27
CA SER A 77 -14.65 -18.27 6.87
C SER A 77 -13.85 -17.35 5.95
N ASP A 78 -13.91 -17.58 4.63
CA ASP A 78 -13.20 -16.77 3.63
C ASP A 78 -13.91 -15.41 3.39
N PRO A 79 -13.35 -14.27 3.87
CA PRO A 79 -13.97 -12.97 3.76
C PRO A 79 -14.02 -12.49 2.32
N GLN A 80 -13.01 -12.80 1.49
CA GLN A 80 -13.02 -12.41 0.09
C GLN A 80 -14.09 -13.19 -0.67
N GLY A 81 -14.23 -14.48 -0.40
CA GLY A 81 -15.29 -15.32 -0.96
C GLY A 81 -16.69 -14.78 -0.61
N GLU A 82 -16.89 -14.40 0.65
CA GLU A 82 -18.15 -13.80 1.10
C GLU A 82 -18.43 -12.43 0.48
N LEU A 83 -17.41 -11.56 0.38
CA LEU A 83 -17.53 -10.24 -0.22
C LEU A 83 -17.85 -10.32 -1.72
N SER A 84 -17.24 -11.29 -2.40
CA SER A 84 -17.47 -11.57 -3.82
C SER A 84 -18.88 -12.14 -4.07
N ALA A 85 -19.37 -12.98 -3.16
CA ALA A 85 -20.74 -13.52 -3.21
C ALA A 85 -21.80 -12.49 -2.81
N ALA A 86 -21.43 -11.40 -2.15
CA ALA A 86 -22.37 -10.41 -1.62
C ALA A 86 -23.10 -9.61 -2.71
N LYS A 87 -22.63 -9.58 -3.97
CA LYS A 87 -23.19 -8.73 -5.05
C LYS A 87 -23.16 -7.24 -4.68
N LEU A 88 -22.02 -6.76 -4.19
CA LEU A 88 -21.78 -5.34 -3.95
C LEU A 88 -21.38 -4.64 -5.26
N VAL A 89 -21.64 -3.33 -5.35
CA VAL A 89 -21.35 -2.52 -6.55
C VAL A 89 -19.85 -2.38 -6.80
N ASN A 90 -19.05 -2.31 -5.73
CA ASN A 90 -17.60 -2.26 -5.80
C ASN A 90 -17.04 -3.26 -4.80
N ILE A 91 -16.46 -4.35 -5.30
CA ILE A 91 -15.83 -5.40 -4.48
C ILE A 91 -14.33 -5.28 -4.70
N PRO A 92 -13.56 -4.99 -3.65
CA PRO A 92 -12.11 -4.95 -3.77
C PRO A 92 -11.56 -6.36 -4.03
N SER A 93 -10.44 -6.41 -4.76
CA SER A 93 -9.69 -7.64 -5.00
C SER A 93 -8.65 -7.85 -3.90
N ASN A 94 -8.37 -9.11 -3.56
CA ASN A 94 -7.33 -9.52 -2.60
C ASN A 94 -5.90 -9.15 -3.05
N SER A 95 -5.73 -8.63 -4.25
CA SER A 95 -4.46 -8.12 -4.74
C SER A 95 -4.64 -6.87 -5.59
N PHE A 96 -3.67 -5.97 -5.51
CA PHE A 96 -3.56 -4.79 -6.37
C PHE A 96 -2.09 -4.48 -6.64
N ILE A 97 -1.81 -3.76 -7.73
CA ILE A 97 -0.44 -3.41 -8.12
C ILE A 97 -0.29 -1.90 -8.07
N LEU A 98 0.79 -1.43 -7.45
CA LEU A 98 1.11 -0.01 -7.32
C LEU A 98 2.59 0.21 -7.65
N GLY A 99 2.85 0.86 -8.78
CA GLY A 99 4.20 0.97 -9.32
C GLY A 99 4.76 -0.39 -9.73
N ALA A 100 5.87 -0.80 -9.13
CA ALA A 100 6.52 -2.09 -9.40
C ALA A 100 6.15 -3.18 -8.37
N THR A 101 5.39 -2.85 -7.33
CA THR A 101 5.07 -3.76 -6.23
C THR A 101 3.61 -4.23 -6.31
N GLY A 102 3.43 -5.54 -6.17
CA GLY A 102 2.12 -6.16 -5.97
C GLY A 102 1.84 -6.33 -4.49
N PHE A 103 0.68 -5.86 -4.05
CA PHE A 103 0.19 -6.01 -2.70
C PHE A 103 -0.91 -7.05 -2.66
N ASN A 104 -0.90 -7.88 -1.63
CA ASN A 104 -2.00 -8.75 -1.26
C ASN A 104 -2.63 -8.21 0.02
N VAL A 105 -3.95 -8.26 0.07
CA VAL A 105 -4.77 -7.78 1.17
C VAL A 105 -5.44 -8.98 1.84
N TYR A 106 -5.28 -9.06 3.15
CA TYR A 106 -5.86 -10.12 3.98
C TYR A 106 -6.68 -9.48 5.09
N LEU A 107 -7.81 -10.10 5.43
CA LEU A 107 -8.65 -9.70 6.56
C LEU A 107 -8.64 -10.81 7.61
N GLY A 108 -8.58 -10.42 8.88
CA GLY A 108 -8.49 -11.38 9.96
C GLY A 108 -8.39 -10.71 11.31
N SER A 109 -8.29 -11.53 12.34
CA SER A 109 -8.16 -11.06 13.71
C SER A 109 -6.71 -11.16 14.20
N GLY A 110 -6.31 -10.18 15.02
CA GLY A 110 -4.97 -10.16 15.59
C GLY A 110 -4.74 -11.22 16.67
N THR A 111 -5.78 -11.54 17.44
CA THR A 111 -5.80 -12.58 18.48
C THR A 111 -7.17 -13.26 18.51
N VAL A 112 -7.30 -14.40 19.19
CA VAL A 112 -8.63 -14.96 19.51
C VAL A 112 -9.46 -13.90 20.26
N ASN A 113 -10.63 -13.54 19.74
CA ASN A 113 -11.47 -12.43 20.25
C ASN A 113 -10.80 -11.04 20.27
N GLY A 114 -9.77 -10.85 19.44
CA GLY A 114 -9.04 -9.61 19.31
C GLY A 114 -9.66 -8.61 18.33
N PRO A 115 -9.03 -7.44 18.18
CA PRO A 115 -9.42 -6.50 17.15
C PRO A 115 -9.15 -7.07 15.74
N ASN A 116 -10.01 -6.71 14.81
CA ASN A 116 -9.89 -7.06 13.40
C ASN A 116 -8.90 -6.14 12.71
N TYR A 117 -8.02 -6.72 11.88
CA TYR A 117 -7.07 -5.98 11.07
C TYR A 117 -7.21 -6.32 9.59
N LEU A 118 -6.99 -5.31 8.77
CA LEU A 118 -6.69 -5.40 7.36
C LEU A 118 -5.18 -5.38 7.17
N VAL A 119 -4.63 -6.44 6.63
CA VAL A 119 -3.18 -6.62 6.45
C VAL A 119 -2.82 -6.50 4.98
N MET A 120 -1.80 -5.71 4.69
CA MET A 120 -1.28 -5.49 3.34
C MET A 120 0.18 -5.89 3.26
N CYS A 121 0.53 -6.72 2.30
CA CYS A 121 1.85 -7.32 2.22
C CYS A 121 2.25 -7.65 0.79
N LYS A 122 3.53 -7.93 0.53
CA LYS A 122 3.96 -8.44 -0.77
C LYS A 122 3.96 -9.96 -0.82
N GLY A 123 3.62 -10.50 -1.99
CA GLY A 123 3.60 -11.94 -2.26
C GLY A 123 2.48 -12.69 -1.53
N ALA A 124 2.26 -13.94 -1.92
CA ALA A 124 1.27 -14.80 -1.26
C ALA A 124 1.70 -15.12 0.18
N ASN A 125 0.75 -15.12 1.11
CA ASN A 125 0.94 -15.46 2.53
C ASN A 125 1.86 -14.52 3.32
N CYS A 126 2.09 -13.28 2.84
CA CYS A 126 2.83 -12.24 3.55
C CYS A 126 4.18 -12.68 4.14
N SER A 127 4.90 -13.56 3.44
CA SER A 127 6.19 -14.09 3.91
C SER A 127 7.37 -13.22 3.49
N GLY A 128 7.22 -12.42 2.43
CA GLY A 128 8.23 -11.51 1.94
C GLY A 128 8.43 -10.29 2.86
N LYS A 129 9.69 -9.92 3.09
CA LYS A 129 10.06 -8.71 3.82
C LYS A 129 10.29 -7.56 2.86
N PHE A 130 9.84 -6.36 3.19
CA PHE A 130 10.19 -5.16 2.43
C PHE A 130 11.63 -4.74 2.78
N ASP A 131 12.51 -4.66 1.78
CA ASP A 131 13.90 -4.25 1.97
C ASP A 131 14.07 -2.77 1.56
N PRO A 132 14.40 -1.84 2.48
CA PRO A 132 14.57 -0.43 2.14
C PRO A 132 15.76 -0.17 1.19
N ASN A 133 16.65 -1.14 0.99
CA ASN A 133 17.75 -1.05 0.01
C ASN A 133 17.31 -1.39 -1.43
N ASN A 134 16.12 -1.97 -1.59
CA ASN A 134 15.54 -2.23 -2.91
C ASN A 134 14.61 -1.08 -3.31
N ALA A 135 14.86 -0.45 -4.46
CA ALA A 135 14.09 0.72 -4.89
C ALA A 135 12.57 0.47 -5.03
N GLY A 136 12.16 -0.75 -5.40
CA GLY A 136 10.74 -1.11 -5.49
C GLY A 136 10.07 -1.24 -4.12
N ASP A 137 10.75 -1.91 -3.19
CA ASP A 137 10.26 -2.08 -1.82
C ASP A 137 10.29 -0.76 -1.02
N LEU A 138 11.29 0.09 -1.26
CA LEU A 138 11.37 1.43 -0.66
C LEU A 138 10.16 2.29 -1.05
N ALA A 139 9.70 2.21 -2.30
CA ALA A 139 8.50 2.91 -2.73
C ALA A 139 7.25 2.42 -1.97
N ALA A 140 7.12 1.10 -1.77
CA ALA A 140 6.04 0.53 -0.97
C ALA A 140 6.07 0.98 0.50
N LEU A 141 7.25 1.01 1.11
CA LEU A 141 7.44 1.49 2.49
C LEU A 141 7.04 2.96 2.64
N LYS A 142 7.35 3.82 1.65
CA LYS A 142 6.89 5.21 1.62
C LYS A 142 5.37 5.33 1.49
N TYR A 143 4.71 4.44 0.74
CA TYR A 143 3.25 4.42 0.67
C TYR A 143 2.65 4.08 2.04
N PHE A 144 3.21 3.11 2.75
CA PHE A 144 2.82 2.78 4.12
C PHE A 144 3.00 3.95 5.07
N GLU A 145 4.17 4.59 5.06
CA GLU A 145 4.46 5.77 5.89
C GLU A 145 3.48 6.93 5.62
N SER A 146 3.18 7.21 4.35
CA SER A 146 2.24 8.27 3.98
C SER A 146 0.80 7.96 4.41
N PHE A 147 0.41 6.69 4.34
CA PHE A 147 -0.91 6.23 4.79
C PHE A 147 -1.02 6.29 6.30
N ASP A 148 -0.02 5.78 7.01
CA ASP A 148 0.13 5.83 8.47
C ASP A 148 -0.01 7.26 9.00
N THR A 149 0.83 8.17 8.47
CA THR A 149 0.81 9.59 8.83
C THR A 149 -0.55 10.24 8.56
N THR A 150 -1.27 9.80 7.51
CA THR A 150 -2.60 10.33 7.19
C THR A 150 -3.68 9.81 8.14
N VAL A 151 -3.52 8.58 8.64
CA VAL A 151 -4.50 7.92 9.49
C VAL A 151 -4.33 8.30 10.96
N ASP A 152 -3.12 8.23 11.49
CA ASP A 152 -2.85 8.42 12.93
C ASP A 152 -2.06 9.70 13.26
N GLY A 153 -1.60 10.43 12.24
CA GLY A 153 -0.86 11.68 12.40
C GLY A 153 0.62 11.51 12.72
N THR A 154 1.12 10.27 12.76
CA THR A 154 2.51 9.94 13.05
C THR A 154 3.11 9.04 11.96
N ALA A 155 4.39 9.22 11.65
CA ALA A 155 5.10 8.39 10.70
C ALA A 155 5.88 7.29 11.46
N SER A 156 5.18 6.29 12.01
CA SER A 156 5.77 5.32 12.94
C SER A 156 5.30 3.89 12.68
N ALA A 157 6.24 3.01 12.35
CA ALA A 157 5.97 1.58 12.19
C ALA A 157 5.82 0.81 13.53
N ASN A 158 5.46 1.48 14.63
CA ASN A 158 5.36 0.86 15.96
C ASN A 158 3.93 0.52 16.35
N ALA A 159 3.77 -0.58 17.09
CA ALA A 159 2.52 -0.95 17.72
C ALA A 159 2.37 -0.21 19.06
N ALA A 160 1.71 0.95 19.08
CA ALA A 160 1.14 1.45 20.33
C ALA A 160 -0.23 0.80 20.56
N SER A 161 -0.66 0.67 21.82
CA SER A 161 -1.92 -0.01 22.22
C SER A 161 -3.21 0.55 21.57
N ASN A 162 -3.14 1.68 20.88
CA ASN A 162 -4.24 2.35 20.18
C ASN A 162 -3.92 2.71 18.70
N SER A 163 -2.78 2.28 18.15
CA SER A 163 -2.39 2.63 16.78
C SER A 163 -3.30 1.92 15.77
N VAL A 164 -3.90 2.72 14.89
CA VAL A 164 -4.78 2.23 13.81
C VAL A 164 -3.96 1.59 12.71
N VAL A 165 -2.72 2.03 12.49
CA VAL A 165 -1.81 1.50 11.48
C VAL A 165 -0.50 1.11 12.14
N THR A 166 0.07 -0.04 11.76
CA THR A 166 1.35 -0.49 12.31
C THR A 166 2.02 -1.53 11.41
N ALA A 167 3.33 -1.71 11.55
CA ALA A 167 4.01 -2.77 10.83
C ALA A 167 3.70 -4.14 11.45
N PHE A 168 3.75 -5.20 10.64
CA PHE A 168 3.71 -6.58 11.16
C PHE A 168 4.93 -7.39 10.72
N SER A 169 5.28 -8.38 11.54
CA SER A 169 6.45 -9.25 11.36
C SER A 169 6.09 -10.70 11.03
N ALA A 170 4.85 -11.12 11.31
CA ALA A 170 4.30 -12.41 10.88
C ALA A 170 2.77 -12.39 10.91
N ILE A 171 2.15 -13.22 10.06
CA ILE A 171 0.74 -13.61 10.16
C ILE A 171 0.64 -15.13 10.07
N THR A 172 -0.37 -15.70 10.70
CA THR A 172 -0.80 -17.08 10.45
C THR A 172 -1.99 -17.03 9.51
N SER A 173 -1.75 -17.30 8.22
CA SER A 173 -2.77 -17.25 7.17
C SER A 173 -3.39 -18.63 6.91
N SER A 174 -4.71 -18.64 6.68
CA SER A 174 -5.46 -19.79 6.17
C SER A 174 -6.29 -19.35 4.96
N GLY A 175 -5.79 -19.58 3.75
CA GLY A 175 -6.44 -19.08 2.54
C GLY A 175 -6.41 -17.54 2.47
N ASN A 176 -7.58 -16.91 2.38
CA ASN A 176 -7.71 -15.45 2.31
C ASN A 176 -7.93 -14.78 3.68
N THR A 177 -7.93 -15.54 4.79
CA THR A 177 -7.92 -15.01 6.16
C THR A 177 -6.57 -15.14 6.84
N PHE A 178 -6.41 -14.41 7.94
CA PHE A 178 -5.45 -14.76 8.97
C PHE A 178 -6.12 -14.86 10.35
N THR A 179 -5.53 -15.67 11.24
CA THR A 179 -6.07 -15.95 12.58
C THR A 179 -5.20 -15.39 13.71
N ALA A 180 -3.99 -14.94 13.36
CA ALA A 180 -3.10 -14.24 14.29
C ALA A 180 -2.14 -13.32 13.52
N ILE A 181 -1.81 -12.18 14.14
CA ILE A 181 -0.79 -11.26 13.66
C ILE A 181 0.24 -10.99 14.76
N THR A 182 1.52 -11.08 14.39
CA THR A 182 2.60 -10.57 15.23
C THR A 182 2.93 -9.17 14.75
N LEU A 183 2.42 -8.17 15.46
CA LEU A 183 2.78 -6.78 15.21
C LEU A 183 4.29 -6.61 15.36
N GLY A 184 4.89 -5.88 14.42
CA GLY A 184 6.32 -5.59 14.41
C GLY A 184 6.61 -4.43 15.35
N SER A 185 7.73 -4.53 16.07
CA SER A 185 8.40 -3.39 16.66
C SER A 185 9.50 -2.98 15.67
N SER A 186 9.35 -1.83 15.03
CA SER A 186 10.47 -1.17 14.34
C SER A 186 11.17 -0.23 15.33
N ASN A 187 12.23 0.46 14.93
CA ASN A 187 12.79 1.56 15.74
C ASN A 187 11.94 2.83 15.63
N GLY A 188 10.62 2.72 15.35
CA GLY A 188 9.71 3.84 15.15
C GLY A 188 9.72 4.44 13.74
N ASP A 189 10.26 3.75 12.74
CA ASP A 189 10.37 4.24 11.36
C ASP A 189 10.12 3.11 10.34
N TRP A 190 9.37 3.42 9.29
CA TRP A 190 9.07 2.56 8.14
C TRP A 190 10.26 2.37 7.20
N LEU A 191 11.20 3.32 7.15
CA LEU A 191 12.29 3.35 6.17
C LEU A 191 13.58 2.67 6.66
N THR A 192 13.65 2.29 7.94
CA THR A 192 14.83 1.64 8.50
C THR A 192 14.79 0.12 8.31
N PRO A 193 15.96 -0.55 8.12
CA PRO A 193 16.01 -1.99 7.92
C PRO A 193 15.50 -2.74 9.15
N THR A 194 14.25 -3.14 9.11
CA THR A 194 13.57 -3.92 10.15
C THR A 194 12.80 -5.05 9.48
N ASN A 195 12.42 -6.09 10.22
CA ASN A 195 11.71 -7.26 9.69
C ASN A 195 10.23 -6.94 9.35
N ILE A 196 9.99 -5.85 8.62
CA ILE A 196 8.65 -5.42 8.17
C ILE A 196 8.22 -6.33 7.03
N LYS A 197 7.14 -7.07 7.26
CA LYS A 197 6.48 -7.88 6.21
C LYS A 197 5.29 -7.17 5.57
N GLY A 198 4.86 -6.07 6.17
CA GLY A 198 3.87 -5.17 5.60
C GLY A 198 3.18 -4.33 6.66
N LEU A 199 2.01 -3.82 6.31
CA LEU A 199 1.19 -2.90 7.11
C LEU A 199 -0.06 -3.62 7.62
N ALA A 200 -0.44 -3.34 8.86
CA ALA A 200 -1.67 -3.77 9.49
C ALA A 200 -2.51 -2.54 9.86
N TYR A 201 -3.75 -2.50 9.39
CA TYR A 201 -4.72 -1.44 9.66
C TYR A 201 -5.87 -1.99 10.50
N GLN A 202 -6.10 -1.47 11.70
CA GLN A 202 -7.18 -1.88 12.58
C GLN A 202 -8.53 -1.32 12.09
N ILE A 203 -9.50 -2.21 11.86
CA ILE A 203 -10.86 -1.82 11.51
C ILE A 203 -11.64 -1.57 12.82
N ARG A 204 -12.42 -0.50 12.86
CA ARG A 204 -13.20 -0.08 14.04
C ARG A 204 -14.70 -0.18 13.82
#